data_AF-A0A936DAY6-F1
#
_entry.id   AF-A0A936DAY6-F1
#
_cell.length_a   1.000
_cell.length_b   1.000
_cell.length_c   1.000
_cell.angle_alpha   90.00
_cell.angle_beta   90.00
_cell.angle_gamma   90.00
#
_symmetry.space_group_name_H-M   'P 1'
#
loop_
_entity.id
_entity.type
_entity.pdbx_description
1 polymer ?
#
loop_
_entity_poly.entity_id
_entity_poly.type
_entity_poly.pdbx_seq_one_letter_code
_entity_poly.pdbx_strand_id
1 'polypeptide(L)'
;MTEEKHCVVCGARDSRVLTKTRLATGDVVVVCGSHELAHLRADAPAATVAELRTLVGDRRTDRERRAEADELALHLHLAFAGERRVRDERRS
;
A
#
# COMPACT_ATOMS: atom_id res chain seq x y z
N MET A 1 7.41 -25.29 -2.23
CA MET A 1 7.56 -23.83 -2.26
C MET A 1 6.39 -23.24 -1.50
N THR A 2 6.61 -22.76 -0.28
CA THR A 2 5.54 -22.23 0.58
C THR A 2 5.10 -20.90 0.01
N GLU A 3 3.89 -20.84 -0.57
CA GLU A 3 3.33 -19.60 -1.09
C GLU A 3 3.03 -18.67 0.09
N GLU A 4 3.86 -17.65 0.29
CA GLU A 4 3.60 -16.62 1.29
C GLU A 4 2.32 -15.87 0.92
N LYS A 5 1.21 -16.19 1.60
CA LYS A 5 -0.10 -15.55 1.35
C LYS A 5 -0.25 -14.16 1.99
N HIS A 6 0.86 -13.51 2.32
CA HIS A 6 0.86 -12.22 2.99
C HIS A 6 2.08 -11.40 2.59
N CYS A 7 1.96 -10.07 2.71
CA CYS A 7 3.07 -9.17 2.49
C CYS A 7 4.13 -9.37 3.59
N VAL A 8 5.37 -9.68 3.21
CA VAL A 8 6.48 -9.90 4.17
C VAL A 8 6.86 -8.66 4.97
N VAL A 9 6.42 -7.46 4.55
CA VAL A 9 6.74 -6.18 5.19
C VAL A 9 5.69 -5.78 6.24
N CYS A 10 4.41 -5.68 5.85
CA CYS A 10 3.33 -5.22 6.73
C CYS A 10 2.31 -6.30 7.12
N GLY A 11 2.45 -7.52 6.61
CA GLY A 11 1.53 -8.61 6.93
C GLY A 11 0.16 -8.55 6.25
N ALA A 12 -0.07 -7.62 5.31
CA ALA A 12 -1.32 -7.55 4.54
C ALA A 12 -1.65 -8.89 3.89
N ARG A 13 -2.91 -9.34 3.99
CA ARG A 13 -3.35 -10.68 3.53
C ARG A 13 -4.36 -10.65 2.39
N ASP A 14 -4.86 -9.48 2.02
CA ASP A 14 -5.81 -9.36 0.91
C ASP A 14 -5.11 -9.71 -0.40
N SER A 15 -5.50 -10.83 -1.01
CA SER A 15 -4.86 -11.34 -2.21
C SER A 15 -4.94 -10.39 -3.40
N ARG A 16 -5.90 -9.46 -3.42
CA ARG A 16 -6.06 -8.46 -4.49
C ARG A 16 -4.97 -7.41 -4.49
N VAL A 17 -4.31 -7.20 -3.35
CA VAL A 17 -3.25 -6.19 -3.21
C VAL A 17 -1.85 -6.80 -3.17
N LEU A 18 -1.75 -8.14 -3.15
CA LEU A 18 -0.49 -8.86 -3.13
C LEU A 18 0.10 -9.02 -4.53
N THR A 19 1.41 -8.82 -4.62
CA THR A 19 2.24 -8.97 -5.81
C THR A 19 3.57 -9.62 -5.40
N LYS A 20 4.40 -9.94 -6.38
CA LYS A 20 5.73 -10.53 -6.19
C LYS A 20 6.79 -9.53 -6.61
N THR A 21 7.81 -9.34 -5.78
CA THR A 21 9.00 -8.55 -6.12
C THR A 21 10.26 -9.41 -6.01
N ARG A 22 11.30 -9.04 -6.74
CA ARG A 22 12.58 -9.77 -6.75
C ARG A 22 13.62 -8.99 -5.96
N LEU A 23 14.30 -9.66 -5.06
CA LEU A 23 15.44 -9.15 -4.29
C LEU A 23 16.72 -9.16 -5.15
N ALA A 24 17.74 -8.43 -4.72
CA ALA A 24 19.03 -8.37 -5.42
C ALA A 24 19.71 -9.75 -5.54
N THR A 25 19.44 -10.67 -4.60
CA THR A 25 19.91 -12.07 -4.62
C THR A 25 19.22 -12.93 -5.68
N GLY A 26 18.13 -12.44 -6.29
CA GLY A 26 17.29 -13.19 -7.22
C GLY A 26 16.08 -13.85 -6.55
N ASP A 27 15.99 -13.83 -5.22
CA ASP A 27 14.86 -14.37 -4.47
C ASP A 27 13.56 -13.61 -4.76
N VAL A 28 12.46 -14.35 -4.84
CA VAL A 28 11.13 -13.78 -5.10
C VAL A 28 10.31 -13.81 -3.82
N VAL A 29 9.82 -12.64 -3.40
CA VAL A 29 9.07 -12.47 -2.15
C VAL A 29 7.71 -11.82 -2.41
N VAL A 30 6.73 -12.11 -1.55
CA VAL A 30 5.38 -11.56 -1.67
C VAL A 30 5.26 -10.25 -0.89
N VAL A 31 4.82 -9.20 -1.57
CA VAL A 31 4.64 -7.85 -1.01
C VAL A 31 3.29 -7.29 -1.43
N CYS A 32 2.78 -6.26 -0.74
CA CYS A 32 1.65 -5.52 -1.28
C CYS A 32 2.16 -4.50 -2.33
N GLY A 33 1.31 -4.11 -3.28
CA GLY A 33 1.70 -3.20 -4.38
C GLY A 33 2.35 -1.88 -3.91
N SER A 34 2.05 -1.44 -2.69
CA SER A 34 2.68 -0.24 -2.13
C SER A 34 4.13 -0.44 -1.68
N HIS A 35 4.45 -1.62 -1.15
CA HIS A 35 5.83 -1.97 -0.81
C HIS A 35 6.63 -2.38 -2.06
N GLU A 36 5.97 -2.97 -3.07
CA GLU A 36 6.57 -3.14 -4.39
C GLU A 36 6.98 -1.78 -4.99
N LEU A 37 6.06 -0.81 -5.05
CA LEU A 37 6.36 0.53 -5.56
C LEU A 37 7.44 1.23 -4.75
N ALA A 38 7.46 1.06 -3.42
CA ALA A 38 8.50 1.63 -2.58
C ALA A 38 9.87 0.99 -2.85
N HIS A 39 9.92 -0.33 -3.06
CA HIS A 39 11.13 -1.05 -3.41
C HIS A 39 11.66 -0.65 -4.79
N LEU A 40 10.77 -0.50 -5.78
CA LEU A 40 11.14 -0.05 -7.14
C LEU A 40 11.68 1.39 -7.18
N ARG A 41 11.27 2.23 -6.22
CA ARG A 41 11.71 3.63 -6.11
C ARG A 41 12.95 3.81 -5.23
N ALA A 42 13.45 2.74 -4.63
CA ALA A 42 14.65 2.82 -3.84
C ALA A 42 15.88 2.90 -4.75
N ASP A 43 16.89 3.66 -4.33
CA ASP A 43 18.13 3.81 -5.10
C ASP A 43 18.90 2.49 -5.22
N ALA A 44 18.71 1.58 -4.25
CA ALA A 44 19.31 0.25 -4.26
C ALA A 44 18.25 -0.82 -3.95
N PRO A 45 18.23 -1.95 -4.69
CA PRO A 45 17.36 -3.08 -4.38
C PRO A 45 17.83 -3.78 -3.10
N ALA A 46 16.89 -4.22 -2.28
CA ALA A 46 17.19 -4.98 -1.08
C ALA A 46 17.70 -6.39 -1.43
N ALA A 47 18.74 -6.86 -0.75
CA ALA A 47 19.26 -8.22 -0.91
C ALA A 47 18.53 -9.23 -0.01
N THR A 48 17.94 -8.78 1.10
CA THR A 48 17.21 -9.66 2.04
C THR A 48 15.83 -9.11 2.41
N VAL A 49 14.95 -9.98 2.94
CA VAL A 49 13.66 -9.54 3.50
C VAL A 49 13.85 -8.59 4.68
N ALA A 50 14.90 -8.77 5.49
CA ALA A 50 15.20 -7.88 6.61
C ALA A 50 15.57 -6.47 6.11
N GLU A 51 16.43 -6.38 5.10
CA GLU A 51 16.77 -5.11 4.44
C GLU A 51 15.56 -4.48 3.78
N LEU A 52 14.73 -5.29 3.10
CA LEU A 52 13.49 -4.82 2.49
C LEU A 52 12.58 -4.19 3.56
N ARG A 53 12.42 -4.83 4.72
CA ARG A 53 11.65 -4.27 5.84
C ARG A 53 12.23 -2.95 6.35
N THR A 54 13.54 -2.83 6.50
CA THR A 54 14.18 -1.57 6.91
C THR A 54 13.98 -0.47 5.88
N LEU A 55 14.08 -0.81 4.60
CA LEU A 55 14.08 0.13 3.49
C LEU A 55 12.67 0.64 3.14
N VAL A 56 11.62 -0.17 3.33
CA VAL A 56 10.24 0.21 3.00
C VAL A 56 9.26 0.23 4.18
N GLY A 57 9.64 -0.27 5.36
CA GLY A 57 8.74 -0.52 6.49
C GLY A 57 8.16 0.72 7.16
N ASP A 58 8.96 1.78 7.31
CA ASP A 58 8.53 3.01 8.02
C ASP A 58 7.46 3.81 7.28
N ARG A 59 7.32 3.62 5.96
CA ARG A 59 6.36 4.44 5.20
C ARG A 59 4.90 4.08 5.46
N ARG A 60 4.56 2.96 6.11
CA ARG A 60 3.19 2.43 6.17
C ARG A 60 2.77 1.73 7.47
N THR A 61 3.12 2.27 8.64
CA THR A 61 2.34 1.99 9.86
C THR A 61 0.95 2.65 9.73
N ASP A 62 0.07 1.98 8.99
CA ASP A 62 -1.34 2.35 8.72
C ASP A 62 -2.13 2.63 10.00
N ARG A 63 -1.67 2.12 11.15
CA ARG A 63 -2.29 2.35 12.46
C ARG A 63 -2.13 3.77 12.97
N GLU A 64 -1.00 4.42 12.70
CA GLU A 64 -0.73 5.76 13.24
C GLU A 64 -1.42 6.86 12.42
N ARG A 65 -1.48 6.71 11.09
CA ARG A 65 -2.12 7.72 10.22
C ARG A 65 -3.63 7.80 10.30
N ARG A 66 -4.31 6.73 10.71
CA ARG A 66 -5.78 6.74 10.82
C ARG A 66 -6.29 7.47 12.06
N ALA A 67 -5.49 7.58 13.12
CA ALA A 67 -5.93 8.18 14.37
C ALA A 67 -6.17 9.70 14.27
N GLU A 68 -5.39 10.42 13.45
CA GLU A 68 -5.51 11.87 13.28
C GLU A 68 -6.48 12.28 12.16
N ALA A 69 -6.85 11.33 11.29
CA ALA A 69 -7.66 11.61 10.10
C ALA A 69 -9.16 11.78 10.39
N ASP A 70 -9.65 11.36 11.56
CA ASP A 70 -11.10 11.26 11.80
C ASP A 70 -11.82 12.62 11.83
N GLU A 71 -11.26 13.64 12.49
CA GLU A 71 -11.89 14.96 12.57
C GLU A 71 -11.88 15.70 11.21
N LEU A 72 -10.75 15.70 10.51
CA LEU A 72 -10.63 16.32 9.19
C LEU A 72 -11.48 15.57 8.15
N ALA A 73 -11.48 14.24 8.17
CA ALA A 73 -12.30 13.44 7.27
C ALA A 73 -13.79 13.69 7.50
N LEU A 74 -14.22 13.84 8.76
CA LEU A 74 -15.59 14.24 9.09
C LEU A 74 -15.90 15.64 8.54
N HIS A 75 -14.99 16.60 8.70
CA HIS A 75 -15.19 17.96 8.21
C HIS A 75 -15.34 18.02 6.68
N LEU A 76 -14.49 17.28 5.96
CA LEU A 76 -14.58 17.14 4.51
C LEU A 76 -15.86 16.42 4.08
N HIS A 77 -16.23 15.34 4.78
CA HIS A 77 -17.47 14.63 4.50
C HIS A 77 -18.69 15.55 4.64
N LEU A 78 -18.75 16.35 5.71
CA LEU A 78 -19.83 17.32 5.92
C LEU A 78 -19.83 18.44 4.87
N ALA A 79 -18.66 18.98 4.50
CA ALA A 79 -18.55 20.05 3.53
C ALA A 79 -19.07 19.65 2.14
N PHE A 80 -18.85 18.40 1.73
CA PHE A 80 -19.21 17.91 0.40
C PHE A 80 -20.45 16.98 0.38
N ALA A 81 -21.08 16.70 1.53
CA ALA A 81 -22.26 15.82 1.61
C ALA A 81 -23.49 16.34 0.83
N GLY A 82 -23.57 17.66 0.60
CA GLY A 82 -24.65 18.30 -0.15
C GLY A 82 -24.45 18.35 -1.67
N GLU A 83 -23.23 18.12 -2.16
CA GLU A 83 -22.90 18.19 -3.58
C GLU A 83 -23.30 16.88 -4.27
N ARG A 84 -24.60 16.75 -4.58
CA ARG A 84 -25.07 15.69 -5.47
C ARG A 84 -24.36 15.84 -6.81
N ARG A 85 -23.55 14.84 -7.17
CA ARG A 85 -22.96 14.69 -8.51
C ARG A 85 -24.07 14.94 -9.55
N VAL A 86 -23.92 16.00 -10.32
CA VAL A 86 -24.72 16.21 -11.52
C VAL A 86 -24.52 14.97 -12.37
N ARG A 87 -25.62 14.27 -12.63
CA ARG A 87 -25.66 13.08 -13.48
C ARG A 87 -25.14 13.53 -14.84
N ASP A 88 -23.95 13.04 -15.20
CA ASP A 88 -23.38 13.22 -16.54
C ASP A 88 -24.29 12.44 -17.50
N GLU A 89 -25.30 13.14 -18.04
CA GLU A 89 -26.12 12.64 -19.14
C GLU A 89 -25.21 12.58 -20.37
N ARG A 90 -24.51 11.45 -20.51
CA ARG A 90 -23.89 11.09 -21.78
C ARG A 90 -24.99 10.96 -22.82
N ARG A 91 -25.18 12.05 -23.56
CA ARG A 91 -26.06 12.16 -24.72
C ARG A 91 -25.63 11.13 -25.76
N SER A 92 -26.54 10.19 -26.02
CA SER A 92 -26.55 9.23 -27.13
C SER A 92 -26.62 9.91 -28.49
#